data_AF-A0A1H8W934-F1
#
_entry.id   AF-A0A1H8W934-F1
#
_cell.length_a   1.000
_cell.length_b   1.000
_cell.length_c   1.000
_cell.angle_alpha   90.00
_cell.angle_beta   90.00
_cell.angle_gamma   90.00
#
_symmetry.space_group_name_H-M   'P 1'
#
loop_
_entity.id
_entity.type
_entity.pdbx_description
1 polymer ?
#
loop_
_entity_poly.entity_id
_entity_poly.type
_entity_poly.pdbx_seq_one_letter_code
_entity_poly.pdbx_strand_id
1 'polypeptide(L)'
;MGTFNTLTIDFKCEHCGQLFAHRIQFKFAKTWQYEYKVNDELARGNPRYDIGAPGLDRVRAYGILENELCPHCNELNSEDYDVIIEKDVIKTITPVADLKRYDDDVYYNYYIDE
;
A
#
# COMPACT_ATOMS: atom_id res chain seq x y z
N MET A 1 11.23 13.78 4.85
CA MET A 1 10.23 12.79 5.34
C MET A 1 8.84 13.37 5.09
N GLY A 2 8.08 12.80 4.17
CA GLY A 2 6.73 13.27 3.81
C GLY A 2 5.65 12.49 4.58
N THR A 3 4.44 13.02 4.64
CA THR A 3 3.28 12.32 5.21
C THR A 3 2.95 11.07 4.40
N PHE A 4 2.50 10.02 5.09
CA PHE A 4 2.03 8.75 4.52
C PHE A 4 0.65 8.40 5.09
N ASN A 5 0.00 7.39 4.56
CA ASN A 5 -1.20 6.78 5.12
C ASN A 5 -0.88 5.33 5.53
N THR A 6 -1.68 4.75 6.41
CA THR A 6 -1.49 3.39 6.90
C THR A 6 -2.71 2.55 6.57
N LEU A 7 -2.51 1.40 5.93
CA LEU A 7 -3.53 0.37 5.72
C LEU A 7 -3.35 -0.73 6.76
N THR A 8 -4.41 -1.05 7.50
CA THR A 8 -4.45 -2.25 8.35
C THR A 8 -5.28 -3.34 7.68
N ILE A 9 -4.68 -4.50 7.47
CA ILE A 9 -5.32 -5.66 6.82
C ILE A 9 -4.84 -6.96 7.44
N ASP A 10 -5.75 -7.92 7.65
CA ASP A 10 -5.38 -9.28 8.03
C ASP A 10 -4.90 -10.04 6.79
N PHE A 11 -3.63 -10.43 6.78
CA PHE A 11 -3.02 -11.18 5.69
C PHE A 11 -2.21 -12.36 6.23
N LYS A 12 -2.00 -13.37 5.38
CA LYS A 12 -1.30 -14.59 5.80
C LYS A 12 0.21 -14.35 5.80
N CYS A 13 0.88 -14.81 6.84
CA CYS A 13 2.32 -14.93 6.85
C CYS A 13 2.80 -15.87 5.74
N GLU A 14 3.85 -15.47 5.03
CA GLU A 14 4.44 -16.24 3.92
C GLU A 14 5.10 -17.54 4.40
N HIS A 15 5.50 -17.60 5.67
CA HIS A 15 6.23 -18.74 6.25
C HIS A 15 5.33 -19.73 6.99
N CYS A 16 4.42 -19.24 7.83
CA CYS A 16 3.58 -20.11 8.66
C CYS A 16 2.10 -20.14 8.25
N GLY A 17 1.68 -19.30 7.30
CA GLY A 17 0.30 -19.24 6.81
C GLY A 17 -0.73 -18.70 7.81
N GLN A 18 -0.32 -18.33 9.03
CA GLN A 18 -1.20 -17.72 10.03
C GLN A 18 -1.59 -16.31 9.62
N LEU A 19 -2.83 -15.93 9.92
CA LEU A 19 -3.33 -14.58 9.71
C LEU A 19 -2.85 -13.67 10.84
N PHE A 20 -2.31 -12.51 10.48
CA PHE A 20 -2.06 -11.44 11.42
C PHE A 20 -2.28 -10.07 10.76
N ALA A 21 -2.50 -9.06 11.58
CA ALA A 21 -2.73 -7.70 11.11
C ALA A 21 -1.44 -7.11 10.55
N HIS A 22 -1.38 -6.90 9.24
CA HIS A 22 -0.33 -6.15 8.55
C HIS A 22 -0.67 -4.67 8.57
N ARG A 23 0.31 -3.84 8.92
CA ARG A 23 0.23 -2.37 8.89
C ARG A 23 1.14 -1.88 7.77
N ILE A 24 0.56 -1.44 6.67
CA ILE A 24 1.31 -1.04 5.48
C ILE A 24 1.25 0.48 5.31
N GLN A 25 2.41 1.11 5.29
CA GLN A 25 2.55 2.54 5.02
C GLN A 25 2.63 2.77 3.52
N PHE A 26 1.75 3.61 2.97
CA PHE A 26 1.72 3.90 1.53
C PHE A 26 1.47 5.39 1.27
N LYS A 27 1.78 5.83 0.05
CA LYS A 27 1.56 7.21 -0.41
C LYS A 27 0.70 7.23 -1.66
N PHE A 28 -0.58 7.55 -1.47
CA PHE A 28 -1.53 7.80 -2.54
C PHE A 28 -2.71 8.61 -2.00
N ALA A 29 -3.34 9.40 -2.85
CA ALA A 29 -4.41 10.36 -2.50
C ALA A 29 -3.99 11.31 -1.36
N LYS A 30 -4.92 11.83 -0.57
CA LYS A 30 -4.57 12.75 0.52
C LYS A 30 -3.70 12.04 1.57
N THR A 31 -2.43 12.40 1.69
CA THR A 31 -1.48 11.86 2.67
C THR A 31 -1.48 12.70 3.94
N TRP A 32 -2.14 12.22 4.99
CA TRP A 32 -2.25 12.94 6.27
C TRP A 32 -2.26 12.00 7.49
N GLN A 33 -1.51 10.89 7.41
CA GLN A 33 -1.49 9.87 8.46
C GLN A 33 -2.88 9.28 8.71
N TYR A 34 -3.66 9.11 7.65
CA TYR A 34 -4.94 8.41 7.75
C TYR A 34 -4.72 6.92 7.96
N GLU A 35 -5.57 6.30 8.76
CA GLU A 35 -5.66 4.86 8.90
C GLU A 35 -6.85 4.34 8.10
N TYR A 36 -6.58 3.38 7.22
CA TYR A 36 -7.56 2.75 6.35
C TYR A 36 -7.63 1.25 6.56
N LYS A 37 -8.74 0.67 6.11
CA LYS A 37 -8.98 -0.76 5.96
C LYS A 37 -9.33 -1.08 4.51
N VAL A 38 -9.35 -2.36 4.19
CA VAL A 38 -9.85 -2.83 2.90
C VAL A 38 -11.32 -2.43 2.73
N ASN A 39 -11.65 -1.97 1.53
CA ASN A 39 -12.92 -1.37 1.10
C ASN A 39 -13.18 0.06 1.57
N ASP A 40 -12.25 0.70 2.28
CA ASP A 40 -12.37 2.14 2.56
C ASP A 40 -12.13 2.96 1.29
N GLU A 41 -12.91 4.04 1.14
CA GLU A 41 -12.66 5.08 0.14
C GLU A 41 -11.59 6.05 0.65
N LEU A 42 -10.61 6.35 -0.18
CA LEU A 42 -9.53 7.24 0.14
C LEU A 42 -10.01 8.68 0.25
N ALA A 43 -9.51 9.38 1.26
CA ALA A 43 -9.76 10.80 1.39
C ALA A 43 -9.19 11.54 0.17
N ARG A 44 -10.06 12.27 -0.53
CA ARG A 44 -9.67 13.07 -1.68
C ARG A 44 -8.87 14.29 -1.22
N GLY A 45 -7.73 14.51 -1.87
CA GLY A 45 -6.90 15.70 -1.70
C GLY A 45 -6.88 16.51 -2.99
N ASN A 46 -6.39 17.75 -2.91
CA ASN A 46 -6.03 18.47 -4.13
C ASN A 46 -4.90 17.70 -4.81
N PRO A 47 -5.03 17.31 -6.09
CA PRO A 47 -4.02 16.51 -6.78
C PRO A 47 -2.67 17.21 -6.70
N ARG A 48 -1.64 16.46 -6.28
CA ARG A 48 -0.24 16.87 -6.30
C ARG A 48 0.56 15.80 -7.04
N TYR A 49 1.73 16.22 -7.54
CA TYR A 49 2.66 15.37 -8.30
C TYR A 49 3.18 14.13 -7.54
N ASP A 50 2.85 13.95 -6.27
CA ASP A 50 3.32 12.86 -5.41
C ASP A 50 2.20 11.96 -4.87
N ILE A 51 0.93 12.27 -5.18
CA ILE A 51 -0.24 11.58 -4.59
C ILE A 51 -1.28 11.07 -5.60
N GLY A 52 -1.10 11.40 -6.88
CA GLY A 52 -1.97 10.96 -7.97
C GLY A 52 -3.30 11.68 -8.11
N ALA A 53 -3.98 11.37 -9.23
CA ALA A 53 -5.26 11.95 -9.59
C ALA A 53 -6.42 11.14 -8.99
N PRO A 54 -7.51 11.77 -8.53
CA PRO A 54 -8.69 11.07 -8.07
C PRO A 54 -9.41 10.37 -9.23
N GLY A 55 -10.14 9.29 -8.92
CA GLY A 55 -11.03 8.62 -9.88
C GLY A 55 -10.32 7.76 -10.92
N LEU A 56 -9.09 7.34 -10.65
CA LEU A 56 -8.37 6.39 -11.50
C LEU A 56 -9.02 5.00 -11.40
N ASP A 57 -9.16 4.31 -12.53
CA ASP A 57 -9.86 3.01 -12.59
C ASP A 57 -9.14 1.96 -11.74
N ARG A 58 -7.82 1.88 -11.86
CA ARG A 58 -6.99 0.97 -11.06
C ARG A 58 -5.58 1.52 -10.87
N VAL A 59 -5.11 1.49 -9.63
CA VAL A 59 -3.81 1.97 -9.21
C VAL A 59 -3.14 0.96 -8.29
N ARG A 60 -1.83 0.77 -8.47
CA ARG A 60 -0.96 0.09 -7.51
C ARG A 60 -0.11 1.12 -6.82
N ALA A 61 -0.31 1.34 -5.54
CA ALA A 61 0.57 2.18 -4.74
C ALA A 61 1.60 1.32 -4.00
N TYR A 62 2.87 1.70 -4.05
CA TYR A 62 3.91 1.07 -3.27
C TYR A 62 3.68 1.33 -1.78
N GLY A 63 3.73 0.25 -1.01
CA GLY A 63 3.59 0.25 0.43
C GLY A 63 4.69 -0.56 1.09
N ILE A 64 5.06 -0.12 2.29
CA ILE A 64 6.08 -0.74 3.13
C ILE A 64 5.39 -1.32 4.37
N LEU A 65 5.68 -2.56 4.70
CA LEU A 65 5.17 -3.24 5.89
C LEU A 65 5.88 -2.70 7.15
N GLU A 66 5.13 -2.10 8.06
CA GLU A 66 5.66 -1.55 9.32
C GLU A 66 6.02 -2.65 10.33
N ASN A 67 5.34 -3.81 10.25
CA ASN A 67 5.47 -4.91 11.19
C ASN A 67 5.83 -6.23 10.49
N GLU A 68 7.03 -6.28 9.91
CA GLU A 68 7.55 -7.42 9.14
C GLU A 68 7.63 -8.73 9.93
N LEU A 69 7.89 -8.64 11.23
CA LEU A 69 8.05 -9.81 12.09
C LEU A 69 6.69 -10.46 12.39
N CYS A 70 6.50 -11.71 11.95
CA CYS A 70 5.30 -12.46 12.26
C CYS A 70 5.22 -12.79 13.76
N PRO A 71 4.13 -12.44 14.47
CA PRO A 71 3.99 -12.74 15.90
C PRO A 71 3.81 -14.23 16.22
N HIS A 72 3.59 -15.07 15.21
CA HIS A 72 3.34 -16.51 15.37
C HIS A 72 4.58 -17.37 15.14
N CYS A 73 5.40 -17.04 14.14
CA CYS A 73 6.59 -17.83 13.79
C CYS A 73 7.91 -17.07 13.96
N ASN A 74 7.88 -15.78 14.29
CA ASN A 74 9.04 -14.91 14.41
C ASN A 74 9.92 -14.85 13.16
N GLU A 75 9.34 -15.11 11.99
CA GLU A 75 10.00 -14.93 10.69
C GLU A 75 9.61 -13.58 10.08
N LEU A 76 10.52 -13.00 9.29
CA LEU A 76 10.29 -11.75 8.56
C LEU A 76 9.49 -12.03 7.28
N ASN A 77 8.38 -11.33 7.09
CA ASN A 77 7.62 -11.33 5.83
C ASN A 77 8.25 -10.35 4.83
N SER A 78 7.81 -10.38 3.58
CA SER A 78 8.21 -9.37 2.60
C SER A 78 7.91 -7.97 3.15
N GLU A 79 8.84 -7.04 2.94
CA GLU A 79 8.69 -5.64 3.33
C GLU A 79 7.81 -4.87 2.33
N ASP A 80 7.93 -5.21 1.04
CA ASP A 80 7.35 -4.47 -0.08
C ASP A 80 6.00 -5.03 -0.53
N TYR A 81 4.97 -4.17 -0.59
CA TYR A 81 3.64 -4.51 -1.09
C TYR A 81 3.11 -3.51 -2.12
N ASP A 82 2.42 -4.02 -3.13
CA ASP A 82 1.48 -3.25 -3.95
C ASP A 82 0.16 -3.13 -3.19
N VAL A 83 -0.25 -1.91 -2.86
CA VAL A 83 -1.61 -1.58 -2.40
C VAL A 83 -2.48 -1.32 -3.63
N ILE A 84 -3.45 -2.20 -3.88
CA ILE A 84 -4.34 -2.13 -5.04
C ILE A 84 -5.55 -1.26 -4.69
N ILE A 85 -5.73 -0.19 -5.46
CA ILE A 85 -6.78 0.81 -5.29
C ILE A 85 -7.57 0.87 -6.58
N GLU A 86 -8.89 0.77 -6.51
CA GLU A 86 -9.78 0.85 -7.67
C GLU A 86 -10.86 1.89 -7.40
N LYS A 87 -10.98 2.90 -8.28
CA LYS A 87 -11.95 3.99 -8.14
C LYS A 87 -11.91 4.62 -6.75
N ASP A 88 -10.70 4.95 -6.30
CA ASP A 88 -10.39 5.51 -4.97
C ASP A 88 -10.69 4.58 -3.78
N VAL A 89 -11.01 3.30 -4.00
CA VAL A 89 -11.28 2.32 -2.93
C VAL A 89 -10.15 1.32 -2.80
N ILE A 90 -9.63 1.12 -1.59
CA ILE A 90 -8.60 0.10 -1.32
C ILE A 90 -9.21 -1.29 -1.47
N LYS A 91 -8.67 -2.13 -2.35
CA LYS A 91 -9.19 -3.49 -2.61
C LYS A 91 -8.42 -4.59 -1.93
N THR A 92 -7.11 -4.56 -2.01
CA THR A 92 -6.24 -5.60 -1.45
C THR A 92 -4.78 -5.14 -1.45
N ILE A 93 -3.92 -5.95 -0.89
CA ILE A 93 -2.47 -5.88 -1.05
C ILE A 93 -1.96 -7.11 -1.81
N THR A 94 -0.79 -6.99 -2.43
CA THR A 94 -0.02 -8.11 -2.97
C THR A 94 1.48 -7.86 -2.77
N PRO A 95 2.29 -8.85 -2.38
CA PRO A 95 3.74 -8.68 -2.32
C PRO A 95 4.30 -8.17 -3.66
N VAL A 96 5.28 -7.27 -3.64
CA VAL A 96 5.90 -6.73 -4.86
C VAL A 96 6.73 -7.84 -5.51
N ALA A 97 6.37 -8.22 -6.74
CA ALA A 97 7.10 -9.24 -7.49
C ALA A 97 8.37 -8.71 -8.19
N ASP A 98 8.41 -7.41 -8.52
CA ASP A 98 9.53 -6.78 -9.19
C ASP A 98 9.70 -5.33 -8.72
N LEU A 99 10.72 -5.08 -7.91
CA LEU A 99 11.05 -3.75 -7.40
C LEU A 99 11.49 -2.78 -8.49
N LYS A 100 11.97 -3.28 -9.65
CA LYS A 100 12.31 -2.43 -10.79
C LYS A 100 11.12 -1.65 -11.30
N ARG A 101 9.90 -2.12 -11.00
CA ARG A 101 8.68 -1.37 -11.27
C ARG A 101 8.79 0.03 -10.67
N TYR A 102 9.33 0.18 -9.46
CA TYR A 102 9.43 1.42 -8.69
C TYR A 102 10.82 2.11 -8.75
N ASP A 103 11.74 1.60 -9.57
CA ASP A 103 13.16 2.01 -9.62
C ASP A 103 13.40 3.16 -10.62
N ASP A 104 12.43 3.44 -11.49
CA ASP A 104 12.45 4.65 -12.30
C ASP A 104 12.08 5.85 -11.43
N ASP A 105 12.99 6.82 -11.38
CA ASP A 105 13.04 8.12 -10.70
C ASP A 105 11.86 9.08 -11.02
N VAL A 106 10.65 8.53 -11.21
CA VAL A 106 9.43 9.26 -11.40
C VAL A 106 8.78 9.38 -10.04
N TYR A 107 8.46 10.62 -9.68
CA TYR A 107 7.88 11.12 -8.42
C TYR A 107 6.60 10.41 -7.89
N TYR A 108 6.20 9.30 -8.50
CA TYR A 108 4.98 8.56 -8.22
C TYR A 108 5.34 7.17 -7.68
N ASN A 109 5.08 6.97 -6.40
CA ASN A 109 5.10 5.64 -5.77
C ASN A 109 3.88 4.81 -6.22
N TYR A 110 3.37 4.98 -7.43
CA TYR A 110 2.20 4.25 -7.91
C TYR A 110 2.16 4.09 -9.44
N TYR A 111 1.53 3.02 -9.90
CA TYR A 111 1.31 2.68 -11.30
C TYR A 111 -0.18 2.63 -11.61
N ILE A 112 -0.58 3.15 -12.77
CA ILE A 112 -1.94 3.00 -13.30
C ILE A 112 -1.92 1.73 -14.17
N ASP A 113 -2.72 0.74 -13.81
CA ASP A 113 -2.96 -0.40 -14.71
C ASP A 113 -3.96 0.07 -15.79
N GLU A 114 -3.59 -0.03 -17.08
CA GLU A 114 -4.48 0.26 -18.22
C GLU A 114 -5.70 -0.67 -18.32
#